data_AF-A0A0V8QD56-F1
#
_entry.id   AF-A0A0V8QD56-F1
#
_cell.length_a   1.000
_cell.length_b   1.000
_cell.length_c   1.000
_cell.angle_alpha   90.00
_cell.angle_beta   90.00
_cell.angle_gamma   90.00
#
_symmetry.space_group_name_H-M   'P 1'
#
loop_
_entity.id
_entity.type
_entity.pdbx_description
1 polymer ?
#
loop_
_entity_poly.entity_id
_entity_poly.type
_entity_poly.pdbx_seq_one_letter_code
_entity_poly.pdbx_strand_id
1 'polypeptide(L)'
;MNKKKKYIIIGCLIILTVSFFIGINIYHSKHVKASPLYLAVSAYRMGEQGWEPPYGITFVDGSGEEIFLRGMEAFDRKAYTMAKGLFEQALGAAGSDPALPAFLYFYINQCDYYLKGTGNIETVSLALAAIRQYAPFSNDTEIVLDLVNSVSQPNENCEQVVKLLQEHLESTDNLELLTWTQLKNTMGMLEYTNQKYTKSIQQFYDVELALEEAKTNSKLKVELVYAKEFIANIHFIFEDYERAAAMYQEVIDLTMDTGDIVAYGCYVNSASAYLEISELEKAREILHALEKQLPYAEKETALEIEACMNDLLANICIMEENYEEAAGYLDKAEVYYQNNEGDFFIDGEYFIKFTRCKYMLHTGAIEESQGLLEEMVSTGATASHGMEREAYKLLIDIYRKTGENEKLF
;
A
#
# COMPACT_ATOMS: atom_id res chain seq x y z
N MET A 1 -47.38 -14.48 -32.07
CA MET A 1 -46.06 -13.90 -32.38
C MET A 1 -45.00 -15.00 -32.41
N ASN A 2 -44.27 -15.15 -33.51
CA ASN A 2 -43.29 -16.24 -33.70
C ASN A 2 -42.14 -16.13 -32.66
N LYS A 3 -41.69 -17.23 -32.05
CA LYS A 3 -40.67 -17.23 -30.96
C LYS A 3 -39.44 -16.41 -31.33
N LYS A 4 -39.00 -16.50 -32.59
CA LYS A 4 -37.86 -15.73 -33.14
C LYS A 4 -38.06 -14.20 -33.09
N LYS A 5 -39.28 -13.71 -33.34
CA LYS A 5 -39.62 -12.28 -33.22
C LYS A 5 -39.65 -11.80 -31.76
N LYS A 6 -40.05 -12.66 -30.80
CA LYS A 6 -39.97 -12.34 -29.35
C LYS A 6 -38.53 -12.15 -28.89
N TYR A 7 -37.61 -13.05 -29.28
CA TYR A 7 -36.20 -12.93 -28.90
C TYR A 7 -35.52 -11.69 -29.50
N ILE A 8 -35.85 -11.32 -30.74
CA ILE A 8 -35.33 -10.09 -31.37
C ILE A 8 -35.85 -8.85 -30.62
N ILE A 9 -37.14 -8.79 -30.28
CA ILE A 9 -37.72 -7.65 -29.54
C ILE A 9 -37.10 -7.51 -28.15
N ILE A 10 -36.91 -8.63 -27.43
CA ILE A 10 -36.26 -8.63 -26.11
C ILE A 10 -34.80 -8.19 -26.24
N GLY A 11 -34.05 -8.71 -27.22
CA GLY A 11 -32.67 -8.30 -27.49
C GLY A 11 -32.56 -6.80 -27.81
N CYS A 12 -33.45 -6.26 -28.63
CA CYS A 12 -33.49 -4.83 -28.93
C CYS A 12 -33.86 -3.97 -27.71
N LEU A 13 -34.79 -4.43 -26.87
CA LEU A 13 -35.14 -3.74 -25.62
C LEU A 13 -33.94 -3.70 -24.65
N ILE A 14 -33.22 -4.81 -24.49
CA ILE A 14 -32.01 -4.87 -23.65
C ILE A 14 -30.95 -3.90 -24.18
N ILE A 15 -30.70 -3.90 -25.49
CA ILE A 15 -29.72 -2.98 -26.11
C ILE A 15 -30.14 -1.52 -25.91
N LEU A 16 -31.43 -1.20 -26.08
CA LEU A 16 -31.95 0.15 -25.87
C LEU A 16 -31.83 0.60 -24.42
N THR A 17 -32.15 -0.26 -23.45
CA THR A 17 -32.00 0.06 -22.03
C THR A 17 -30.54 0.26 -21.66
N VAL A 18 -29.64 -0.63 -22.09
CA VAL A 18 -28.19 -0.49 -21.84
C VAL A 18 -27.66 0.80 -22.48
N SER A 19 -28.04 1.09 -23.73
CA SER A 19 -27.63 2.33 -24.42
C SER A 19 -28.16 3.59 -23.73
N PHE A 20 -29.38 3.54 -23.19
CA PHE A 20 -29.98 4.65 -22.44
C PHE A 20 -29.26 4.90 -21.11
N PHE A 21 -28.95 3.85 -20.35
CA PHE A 21 -28.17 3.95 -19.12
C PHE A 21 -26.75 4.49 -19.39
N ILE A 22 -26.07 3.99 -20.42
CA ILE A 22 -24.76 4.50 -20.85
C ILE A 22 -24.86 5.98 -21.23
N GLY A 23 -25.90 6.37 -21.97
CA GLY A 23 -26.14 7.75 -22.38
C GLY A 23 -26.35 8.70 -21.19
N ILE A 24 -27.11 8.28 -20.18
CA ILE A 24 -27.31 9.03 -18.93
C ILE A 24 -26.00 9.20 -18.16
N ASN A 25 -25.22 8.13 -18.01
CA ASN A 25 -23.94 8.17 -17.30
C ASN A 25 -22.92 9.08 -17.98
N ILE A 26 -22.85 9.04 -19.32
CA ILE A 26 -22.00 9.96 -20.10
C ILE A 26 -22.46 11.41 -19.92
N TYR A 27 -23.78 11.66 -19.93
CA TYR A 27 -24.34 12.99 -19.73
C TYR A 27 -24.01 13.55 -18.35
N HIS A 28 -24.25 12.78 -17.28
CA HIS A 28 -23.93 13.21 -15.90
C HIS A 28 -22.43 13.43 -15.71
N SER A 29 -21.58 12.54 -16.24
CA SER A 29 -20.12 12.69 -16.17
C SER A 29 -19.65 13.99 -16.83
N LYS A 30 -20.17 14.31 -18.03
CA LYS A 30 -19.88 15.59 -18.69
C LYS A 30 -20.38 16.79 -17.90
N HIS A 31 -21.56 16.69 -17.30
CA HIS A 31 -22.13 17.76 -16.49
C HIS A 31 -21.32 18.04 -15.23
N VAL A 32 -20.82 17.00 -14.55
CA VAL A 32 -19.93 17.15 -13.38
C VAL A 32 -18.58 17.71 -13.79
N LYS A 33 -17.95 17.22 -14.87
CA LYS A 33 -16.66 17.79 -15.33
C LYS A 33 -16.75 19.24 -15.76
N ALA A 34 -17.94 19.69 -16.18
CA ALA A 34 -18.21 21.08 -16.53
C ALA A 34 -18.69 21.93 -15.32
N SER A 35 -18.86 21.33 -14.14
CA SER A 35 -19.25 22.06 -12.94
C SER A 35 -18.16 23.10 -12.59
N PRO A 36 -18.56 24.36 -12.32
CA PRO A 36 -17.66 25.38 -11.79
C PRO A 36 -16.92 24.94 -10.54
N LEU A 37 -17.62 24.22 -9.66
CA LEU A 37 -17.08 23.75 -8.39
C LEU A 37 -16.06 22.64 -8.61
N TYR A 38 -16.38 21.67 -9.48
CA TYR A 38 -15.46 20.60 -9.87
C TYR A 38 -14.16 21.16 -10.43
N LEU A 39 -14.25 22.11 -11.36
CA LEU A 39 -13.08 22.71 -11.99
C LEU A 39 -12.21 23.48 -10.98
N ALA A 40 -12.82 24.29 -10.10
CA ALA A 40 -12.09 25.07 -9.10
C ALA A 40 -11.36 24.16 -8.09
N VAL A 41 -12.05 23.15 -7.55
CA VAL A 41 -11.44 22.21 -6.60
C VAL A 41 -10.38 21.34 -7.26
N SER A 42 -10.60 20.91 -8.50
CA SER A 42 -9.59 20.14 -9.25
C SER A 42 -8.32 20.96 -9.50
N ALA A 43 -8.46 22.23 -9.89
CA ALA A 43 -7.33 23.13 -10.08
C ALA A 43 -6.56 23.37 -8.78
N TYR A 44 -7.27 23.56 -7.66
CA TYR A 44 -6.66 23.68 -6.33
C TYR A 44 -5.81 22.45 -5.97
N ARG A 45 -6.35 21.24 -6.19
CA ARG A 45 -5.66 19.98 -5.88
C ARG A 45 -4.45 19.71 -6.77
N MET A 46 -4.45 20.18 -8.01
CA MET A 46 -3.29 20.06 -8.91
C MET A 46 -2.12 20.98 -8.51
N GLY A 47 -2.27 21.80 -7.46
CA GLY A 47 -1.19 22.59 -6.89
C GLY A 47 -0.69 23.72 -7.80
N GLU A 48 -1.49 24.13 -8.78
CA GLU A 48 -1.07 25.16 -9.74
C GLU A 48 -0.90 26.53 -9.05
N GLN A 49 -1.71 26.85 -8.02
CA GLN A 49 -1.63 28.02 -7.11
C GLN A 49 -2.39 27.74 -5.78
N GLY A 50 -2.38 28.69 -4.81
CA GLY A 50 -3.24 28.63 -3.62
C GLY A 50 -4.75 28.66 -3.97
N TRP A 51 -5.64 28.54 -2.98
CA TRP A 51 -7.08 28.49 -3.27
C TRP A 51 -7.57 29.75 -4.00
N GLU A 52 -8.11 29.55 -5.21
CA GLU A 52 -8.81 30.59 -5.96
C GLU A 52 -10.25 30.14 -6.26
N PRO A 53 -11.27 30.94 -5.88
CA PRO A 53 -12.64 30.63 -6.21
C PRO A 53 -12.86 30.73 -7.73
N PRO A 54 -13.86 30.02 -8.29
CA PRO A 54 -14.11 30.00 -9.73
C PRO A 54 -14.33 31.42 -10.29
N TYR A 55 -13.44 31.85 -11.19
CA TYR A 55 -13.47 33.19 -11.77
C TYR A 55 -14.70 33.39 -12.67
N GLY A 56 -15.40 34.52 -12.50
CA GLY A 56 -16.54 34.91 -13.34
C GLY A 56 -17.86 34.19 -13.02
N ILE A 57 -17.92 33.42 -11.92
CA ILE A 57 -19.11 32.69 -11.50
C ILE A 57 -19.51 33.13 -10.10
N THR A 58 -20.69 33.74 -9.99
CA THR A 58 -21.25 34.18 -8.72
C THR A 58 -22.34 33.20 -8.29
N PHE A 59 -22.17 32.56 -7.15
CA PHE A 59 -23.21 31.74 -6.55
C PHE A 59 -24.22 32.63 -5.81
N VAL A 60 -25.41 32.09 -5.56
CA VAL A 60 -26.45 32.80 -4.81
C VAL A 60 -25.99 32.98 -3.37
N ASP A 61 -26.14 34.19 -2.81
CA ASP A 61 -25.78 34.46 -1.41
C ASP A 61 -26.47 33.48 -0.46
N GLY A 62 -25.69 32.81 0.40
CA GLY A 62 -26.18 31.80 1.34
C GLY A 62 -26.56 30.45 0.72
N SER A 63 -26.25 30.23 -0.56
CA SER A 63 -26.27 28.89 -1.15
C SER A 63 -25.19 27.99 -0.57
N GLY A 64 -25.37 26.67 -0.68
CA GLY A 64 -24.38 25.70 -0.25
C GLY A 64 -23.03 25.90 -0.96
N GLU A 65 -23.04 26.30 -2.24
CA GLU A 65 -21.85 26.60 -3.01
C GLU A 65 -21.10 27.82 -2.48
N GLU A 66 -21.79 28.93 -2.20
CA GLU A 66 -21.16 30.14 -1.63
C GLU A 66 -20.52 29.85 -0.27
N ILE A 67 -21.23 29.13 0.60
CA ILE A 67 -20.74 28.77 1.93
C ILE A 67 -19.55 27.80 1.81
N PHE A 68 -19.59 26.86 0.86
CA PHE A 68 -18.47 25.96 0.58
C PHE A 68 -17.22 26.72 0.14
N LEU A 69 -17.33 27.71 -0.75
CA LEU A 69 -16.17 28.50 -1.18
C LEU A 69 -15.50 29.23 -0.01
N ARG A 70 -16.29 29.74 0.93
CA ARG A 70 -15.78 30.33 2.18
C ARG A 70 -15.12 29.29 3.08
N GLY A 71 -15.68 28.07 3.12
CA GLY A 71 -15.06 26.93 3.80
C GLY A 71 -13.70 26.59 3.23
N MET A 72 -13.57 26.58 1.90
CA MET A 72 -12.29 26.36 1.21
C MET A 72 -11.27 27.46 1.47
N GLU A 73 -11.68 28.74 1.51
CA GLU A 73 -10.78 29.85 1.89
C GLU A 73 -10.26 29.69 3.34
N ALA A 74 -11.13 29.25 4.26
CA ALA A 74 -10.72 28.95 5.63
C ALA A 74 -9.80 27.72 5.69
N PHE A 75 -10.06 26.70 4.88
CA PHE A 75 -9.27 25.48 4.78
C PHE A 75 -7.86 25.76 4.29
N ASP A 76 -7.73 26.54 3.22
CA ASP A 76 -6.45 26.97 2.64
C ASP A 76 -5.59 27.76 3.64
N ARG A 77 -6.25 28.57 4.47
CA ARG A 77 -5.64 29.29 5.60
C ARG A 77 -5.36 28.41 6.83
N LYS A 78 -5.57 27.09 6.73
CA LYS A 78 -5.42 26.11 7.82
C LYS A 78 -6.31 26.38 9.03
N ALA A 79 -7.41 27.12 8.85
CA ALA A 79 -8.41 27.40 9.89
C ALA A 79 -9.43 26.25 9.96
N TYR A 80 -8.96 25.02 10.20
CA TYR A 80 -9.74 23.79 10.00
C TYR A 80 -11.04 23.72 10.83
N THR A 81 -11.06 24.25 12.06
CA THR A 81 -12.30 24.32 12.86
C THR A 81 -13.35 25.21 12.20
N MET A 82 -12.93 26.36 11.65
CA MET A 82 -13.82 27.28 10.95
C MET A 82 -14.26 26.70 9.61
N ALA A 83 -13.33 26.11 8.85
CA ALA A 83 -13.61 25.45 7.59
C ALA A 83 -14.64 24.34 7.76
N LYS A 84 -14.45 23.46 8.76
CA LYS A 84 -15.40 22.39 9.09
C LYS A 84 -16.79 22.94 9.39
N GLY A 85 -16.90 23.95 10.23
CA GLY A 85 -18.20 24.57 10.56
C GLY A 85 -18.90 25.16 9.32
N LEU A 86 -18.15 25.74 8.39
CA LEU A 86 -18.68 26.23 7.12
C LEU A 86 -19.14 25.09 6.20
N PHE A 87 -18.39 24.00 6.09
CA PHE A 87 -18.81 22.85 5.30
C PHE A 87 -20.06 22.17 5.90
N GLU A 88 -20.13 22.01 7.22
CA GLU A 88 -21.35 21.50 7.89
C GLU A 88 -22.55 22.43 7.69
N GLN A 89 -22.32 23.74 7.68
CA GLN A 89 -23.35 24.72 7.34
C GLN A 89 -23.82 24.58 5.88
N ALA A 90 -22.89 24.39 4.95
CA ALA A 90 -23.19 24.21 3.52
C ALA A 90 -23.99 22.93 3.24
N LEU A 91 -23.77 21.84 4.00
CA LEU A 91 -24.59 20.62 3.92
C LEU A 91 -26.07 20.87 4.23
N GLY A 92 -26.37 21.82 5.13
CA GLY A 92 -27.73 22.20 5.49
C GLY A 92 -28.37 23.24 4.57
N ALA A 93 -27.62 23.79 3.61
CA ALA A 93 -28.09 24.84 2.71
C ALA A 93 -28.59 24.28 1.38
N ALA A 94 -29.37 25.07 0.64
CA ALA A 94 -29.76 24.71 -0.71
C ALA A 94 -28.55 24.80 -1.64
N GLY A 95 -28.19 23.69 -2.28
CA GLY A 95 -27.17 23.60 -3.30
C GLY A 95 -27.72 22.90 -4.54
N SER A 96 -27.23 23.31 -5.70
CA SER A 96 -27.63 22.81 -7.02
C SER A 96 -26.49 22.15 -7.79
N ASP A 97 -25.24 22.44 -7.42
CA ASP A 97 -24.07 21.88 -8.07
C ASP A 97 -23.93 20.37 -7.74
N PRO A 98 -23.86 19.50 -8.76
CA PRO A 98 -23.79 18.05 -8.55
C PRO A 98 -22.50 17.58 -7.88
N ALA A 99 -21.43 18.38 -7.90
CA ALA A 99 -20.16 18.08 -7.24
C ALA A 99 -20.16 18.40 -5.74
N LEU A 100 -21.04 19.30 -5.31
CA LEU A 100 -21.03 19.86 -3.96
C LEU A 100 -21.11 18.79 -2.85
N PRO A 101 -22.00 17.78 -2.90
CA PRO A 101 -22.09 16.78 -1.83
C PRO A 101 -20.80 15.97 -1.66
N ALA A 102 -20.15 15.58 -2.76
CA ALA A 102 -18.91 14.80 -2.72
C ALA A 102 -17.79 15.60 -2.05
N PHE A 103 -17.62 16.86 -2.43
CA PHE A 103 -16.59 17.71 -1.82
C PHE A 103 -16.90 18.10 -0.38
N LEU A 104 -18.16 18.32 -0.01
CA LEU A 104 -18.50 18.63 1.38
C LEU A 104 -18.09 17.50 2.32
N TYR A 105 -18.47 16.26 2.03
CA TYR A 105 -18.06 15.13 2.87
C TYR A 105 -16.55 14.90 2.84
N PHE A 106 -15.90 15.07 1.68
CA PHE A 106 -14.45 14.99 1.57
C PHE A 106 -13.74 15.99 2.50
N TYR A 107 -14.05 17.28 2.38
CA TYR A 107 -13.35 18.31 3.16
C TYR A 107 -13.75 18.34 4.63
N ILE A 108 -14.96 17.91 5.01
CA ILE A 108 -15.30 17.68 6.41
C ILE A 108 -14.39 16.61 7.00
N ASN A 109 -14.19 15.50 6.29
CA ASN A 109 -13.30 14.44 6.73
C ASN A 109 -11.83 14.89 6.78
N GLN A 110 -11.36 15.66 5.79
CA GLN A 110 -10.00 16.22 5.81
C GLN A 110 -9.81 17.17 7.01
N CYS A 111 -10.79 18.01 7.34
CA CYS A 111 -10.75 18.83 8.55
C CYS A 111 -10.64 17.97 9.82
N ASP A 112 -11.40 16.87 9.92
CA ASP A 112 -11.29 15.95 11.05
C ASP A 112 -9.89 15.33 11.14
N TYR A 113 -9.34 14.87 10.01
CA TYR A 113 -7.98 14.35 9.94
C TYR A 113 -6.94 15.37 10.42
N TYR A 114 -6.96 16.61 9.91
CA TYR A 114 -6.01 17.64 10.36
C TYR A 114 -6.18 18.07 11.82
N LEU A 115 -7.40 17.98 12.37
CA LEU A 115 -7.67 18.36 13.76
C LEU A 115 -7.35 17.26 14.77
N LYS A 116 -7.49 15.98 14.37
CA LYS A 116 -7.45 14.83 15.29
C LYS A 116 -6.38 13.79 14.97
N GLY A 117 -5.75 13.87 13.80
CA GLY A 117 -4.87 12.83 13.26
C GLY A 117 -5.61 11.62 12.67
N THR A 118 -6.94 11.65 12.63
CA THR A 118 -7.78 10.60 12.05
C THR A 118 -9.12 11.18 11.56
N GLY A 119 -9.62 10.65 10.46
CA GLY A 119 -10.92 10.99 9.89
C GLY A 119 -12.09 10.37 10.65
N ASN A 120 -13.27 10.42 10.05
CA ASN A 120 -14.48 9.81 10.60
C ASN A 120 -15.05 8.79 9.61
N ILE A 121 -15.15 7.53 10.03
CA ILE A 121 -15.55 6.42 9.14
C ILE A 121 -16.96 6.58 8.56
N GLU A 122 -17.90 7.18 9.31
CA GLU A 122 -19.26 7.45 8.81
C GLU A 122 -19.22 8.54 7.73
N THR A 123 -18.39 9.57 7.93
CA THR A 123 -18.20 10.65 6.95
C THR A 123 -17.51 10.12 5.68
N VAL A 124 -16.53 9.23 5.82
CA VAL A 124 -15.91 8.52 4.69
C VAL A 124 -16.94 7.69 3.92
N SER A 125 -17.80 6.95 4.62
CA SER A 125 -18.89 6.19 3.98
C SER A 125 -19.84 7.09 3.18
N LEU A 126 -20.24 8.23 3.75
CA LEU A 126 -21.07 9.23 3.07
C LEU A 126 -20.36 9.85 1.85
N ALA A 127 -19.06 10.14 1.97
CA ALA A 127 -18.25 10.65 0.87
C ALA A 127 -18.20 9.64 -0.28
N LEU A 128 -17.87 8.37 -0.01
CA LEU A 128 -17.81 7.32 -1.02
C LEU A 128 -19.18 7.08 -1.69
N ALA A 129 -20.28 7.18 -0.93
CA ALA A 129 -21.63 7.08 -1.45
C ALA A 129 -22.02 8.25 -2.38
N ALA A 130 -21.47 9.45 -2.16
CA ALA A 130 -21.63 10.59 -3.05
C ALA A 130 -20.74 10.49 -4.30
N ILE A 131 -19.47 10.08 -4.12
CA ILE A 131 -18.46 9.93 -5.18
C ILE A 131 -18.88 8.90 -6.22
N ARG A 132 -19.37 7.72 -5.79
CA ARG A 132 -19.73 6.61 -6.71
C ARG A 132 -20.81 6.95 -7.74
N GLN A 133 -21.58 8.02 -7.50
CA GLN A 133 -22.67 8.44 -8.40
C GLN A 133 -22.14 9.05 -9.71
N TYR A 134 -20.86 9.45 -9.75
CA TYR A 134 -20.30 10.18 -10.88
C TYR A 134 -18.91 9.66 -11.24
N ALA A 135 -18.78 9.16 -12.47
CA ALA A 135 -17.53 8.63 -13.02
C ALA A 135 -16.30 9.56 -12.85
N PRO A 136 -16.39 10.91 -12.94
CA PRO A 136 -15.24 11.78 -12.71
C PRO A 136 -14.69 11.71 -11.28
N PHE A 137 -15.52 11.36 -10.29
CA PHE A 137 -15.09 11.21 -8.90
C PHE A 137 -14.71 9.78 -8.59
N SER A 138 -15.49 8.81 -9.05
CA SER A 138 -15.19 7.41 -8.75
C SER A 138 -13.91 6.90 -9.41
N ASN A 139 -13.47 7.53 -10.51
CA ASN A 139 -12.18 7.28 -11.14
C ASN A 139 -11.07 8.23 -10.67
N ASP A 140 -11.36 9.14 -9.73
CA ASP A 140 -10.35 9.94 -9.04
C ASP A 140 -9.83 9.13 -7.84
N THR A 141 -8.91 8.21 -8.12
CA THR A 141 -8.36 7.30 -7.12
C THR A 141 -7.74 8.05 -5.95
N GLU A 142 -7.14 9.22 -6.19
CA GLU A 142 -6.51 10.02 -5.13
C GLU A 142 -7.54 10.48 -4.08
N ILE A 143 -8.71 10.97 -4.50
CA ILE A 143 -9.80 11.31 -3.55
C ILE A 143 -10.22 10.09 -2.74
N VAL A 144 -10.41 8.95 -3.41
CA VAL A 144 -10.87 7.72 -2.76
C VAL A 144 -9.83 7.23 -1.75
N LEU A 145 -8.55 7.25 -2.12
CA LEU A 145 -7.44 6.83 -1.27
C LEU A 145 -7.23 7.79 -0.10
N ASP A 146 -7.28 9.10 -0.30
CA ASP A 146 -7.19 10.09 0.78
C ASP A 146 -8.29 9.89 1.84
N LEU A 147 -9.52 9.60 1.38
CA LEU A 147 -10.63 9.31 2.28
C LEU A 147 -10.35 8.07 3.12
N VAL A 148 -9.98 6.96 2.51
CA VAL A 148 -9.77 5.71 3.25
C VAL A 148 -8.53 5.78 4.12
N ASN A 149 -7.42 6.32 3.62
CA ASN A 149 -6.17 6.46 4.38
C ASN A 149 -6.34 7.31 5.63
N SER A 150 -7.23 8.32 5.61
CA SER A 150 -7.53 9.13 6.78
C SER A 150 -8.08 8.34 7.97
N VAL A 151 -8.67 7.16 7.74
CA VAL A 151 -9.29 6.30 8.76
C VAL A 151 -8.63 4.93 8.89
N SER A 152 -7.67 4.60 8.01
CA SER A 152 -6.95 3.30 7.96
C SER A 152 -5.86 3.13 9.02
N GLN A 153 -6.06 3.63 10.24
CA GLN A 153 -5.11 3.38 11.33
C GLN A 153 -4.95 1.86 11.53
N PRO A 154 -3.71 1.35 11.73
CA PRO A 154 -3.47 -0.07 11.93
C PRO A 154 -4.38 -0.65 13.03
N ASN A 155 -5.00 -1.80 12.76
CA ASN A 155 -5.81 -2.61 13.67
C ASN A 155 -7.21 -2.11 14.09
N GLU A 156 -7.56 -0.82 13.99
CA GLU A 156 -8.87 -0.35 14.48
C GLU A 156 -9.99 -0.41 13.43
N ASN A 157 -9.73 0.06 12.21
CA ASN A 157 -10.79 0.24 11.20
C ASN A 157 -10.56 -0.51 9.88
N CYS A 158 -9.46 -1.24 9.73
CA CYS A 158 -9.05 -1.78 8.43
C CYS A 158 -10.11 -2.70 7.80
N GLU A 159 -10.79 -3.56 8.58
CA GLU A 159 -11.88 -4.39 8.05
C GLU A 159 -13.07 -3.57 7.54
N GLN A 160 -13.40 -2.46 8.22
CA GLN A 160 -14.47 -1.56 7.80
C GLN A 160 -14.08 -0.80 6.53
N VAL A 161 -12.84 -0.35 6.45
CA VAL A 161 -12.31 0.33 5.26
C VAL A 161 -12.33 -0.60 4.04
N VAL A 162 -11.84 -1.83 4.19
CA VAL A 162 -11.88 -2.84 3.11
C VAL A 162 -13.32 -3.10 2.67
N LYS A 163 -14.27 -3.15 3.61
CA LYS A 163 -15.69 -3.28 3.28
C LYS A 163 -16.22 -2.08 2.50
N LEU A 164 -15.88 -0.85 2.90
CA LEU A 164 -16.28 0.37 2.17
C LEU A 164 -15.71 0.41 0.75
N LEU A 165 -14.44 -0.01 0.57
CA LEU A 165 -13.81 -0.11 -0.75
C LEU A 165 -14.50 -1.18 -1.61
N GLN A 166 -14.79 -2.35 -1.05
CA GLN A 166 -15.54 -3.40 -1.75
C GLN A 166 -16.94 -2.93 -2.15
N GLU A 167 -17.66 -2.26 -1.25
CA GLU A 167 -18.96 -1.67 -1.56
C GLU A 167 -18.84 -0.61 -2.67
N HIS A 168 -17.81 0.24 -2.64
CA HIS A 168 -17.55 1.22 -3.69
C HIS A 168 -17.31 0.54 -5.04
N LEU A 169 -16.48 -0.51 -5.09
CA LEU A 169 -16.21 -1.31 -6.30
C LEU A 169 -17.49 -1.95 -6.86
N GLU A 170 -18.31 -2.58 -6.02
CA GLU A 170 -19.52 -3.29 -6.44
C GLU A 170 -20.66 -2.38 -6.89
N SER A 171 -20.68 -1.14 -6.39
CA SER A 171 -21.78 -0.19 -6.60
C SER A 171 -21.46 0.95 -7.56
N THR A 172 -20.27 0.95 -8.17
CA THR A 172 -19.84 1.97 -9.13
C THR A 172 -19.90 1.44 -10.55
N ASP A 173 -20.68 2.09 -11.40
CA ASP A 173 -20.69 1.81 -12.84
C ASP A 173 -19.51 2.51 -13.55
N ASN A 174 -18.93 1.84 -14.56
CA ASN A 174 -17.88 2.40 -15.44
C ASN A 174 -16.57 2.79 -14.71
N LEU A 175 -16.15 1.98 -13.73
CA LEU A 175 -14.81 2.10 -13.17
C LEU A 175 -13.76 1.74 -14.24
N GLU A 176 -12.77 2.59 -14.39
CA GLU A 176 -11.62 2.34 -15.25
C GLU A 176 -10.79 1.20 -14.66
N LEU A 177 -10.18 0.39 -15.53
CA LEU A 177 -9.37 -0.75 -15.11
C LEU A 177 -8.24 -0.32 -14.14
N LEU A 178 -7.61 0.82 -14.41
CA LEU A 178 -6.55 1.36 -13.55
C LEU A 178 -7.06 1.68 -12.15
N THR A 179 -8.21 2.34 -12.02
CA THR A 179 -8.80 2.63 -10.71
C THR A 179 -9.21 1.34 -10.01
N TRP A 180 -9.82 0.39 -10.73
CA TRP A 180 -10.18 -0.90 -10.17
C TRP A 180 -8.96 -1.63 -9.58
N THR A 181 -7.84 -1.69 -10.32
CA THR A 181 -6.62 -2.35 -9.85
C THR A 181 -6.01 -1.64 -8.66
N GLN A 182 -6.02 -0.30 -8.64
CA GLN A 182 -5.51 0.48 -7.52
C GLN A 182 -6.30 0.22 -6.24
N LEU A 183 -7.63 0.24 -6.31
CA LEU A 183 -8.48 -0.03 -5.14
C LEU A 183 -8.29 -1.47 -4.63
N LYS A 184 -8.17 -2.45 -5.53
CA LYS A 184 -7.87 -3.84 -5.16
C LYS A 184 -6.50 -4.00 -4.50
N ASN A 185 -5.46 -3.37 -5.05
CA ASN A 185 -4.13 -3.35 -4.45
C ASN A 185 -4.17 -2.70 -3.05
N THR A 186 -4.88 -1.59 -2.87
CA THR A 186 -5.07 -0.98 -1.55
C THR A 186 -5.77 -1.90 -0.56
N MET A 187 -6.84 -2.58 -0.97
CA MET A 187 -7.50 -3.57 -0.11
C MET A 187 -6.55 -4.71 0.27
N GLY A 188 -5.79 -5.23 -0.70
CA GLY A 188 -4.78 -6.26 -0.49
C GLY A 188 -3.73 -5.84 0.52
N MET A 189 -3.21 -4.61 0.42
CA MET A 189 -2.23 -4.06 1.38
C MET A 189 -2.82 -3.89 2.78
N LEU A 190 -4.04 -3.35 2.90
CA LEU A 190 -4.71 -3.22 4.19
C LEU A 190 -4.90 -4.60 4.85
N GLU A 191 -5.33 -5.60 4.07
CA GLU A 191 -5.47 -6.97 4.58
C GLU A 191 -4.11 -7.60 4.93
N TYR A 192 -3.06 -7.32 4.17
CA TYR A 192 -1.69 -7.76 4.45
C TYR A 192 -1.18 -7.22 5.79
N THR A 193 -1.26 -5.90 6.01
CA THR A 193 -0.81 -5.23 7.24
C THR A 193 -1.60 -5.71 8.47
N ASN A 194 -2.86 -6.13 8.30
CA ASN A 194 -3.67 -6.73 9.37
C ASN A 194 -3.56 -8.26 9.43
N GLN A 195 -2.52 -8.84 8.81
CA GLN A 195 -2.19 -10.26 8.84
C GLN A 195 -3.32 -11.18 8.30
N LYS A 196 -4.21 -10.64 7.45
CA LYS A 196 -5.27 -11.38 6.76
C LYS A 196 -4.76 -11.91 5.42
N TYR A 197 -3.64 -12.62 5.46
CA TYR A 197 -2.88 -13.02 4.26
C TYR A 197 -3.70 -13.79 3.22
N THR A 198 -4.63 -14.65 3.62
CA THR A 198 -5.51 -15.37 2.69
C THR A 198 -6.48 -14.46 1.93
N LYS A 199 -6.98 -13.39 2.55
CA LYS A 199 -7.83 -12.42 1.83
C LYS A 199 -6.97 -11.50 0.97
N SER A 200 -5.86 -11.04 1.54
CA SER A 200 -4.89 -10.19 0.87
C SER A 200 -4.40 -10.78 -0.45
N ILE A 201 -3.95 -12.05 -0.44
CA ILE A 201 -3.47 -12.73 -1.65
C ILE A 201 -4.56 -12.88 -2.71
N GLN A 202 -5.84 -13.02 -2.32
CA GLN A 202 -6.96 -13.07 -3.27
C GLN A 202 -7.13 -11.73 -3.99
N GLN A 203 -7.00 -10.60 -3.29
CA GLN A 203 -7.09 -9.28 -3.92
C GLN A 203 -5.98 -9.09 -4.97
N PHE A 204 -4.76 -9.50 -4.66
CA PHE A 204 -3.64 -9.36 -5.59
C PHE A 204 -3.74 -10.32 -6.79
N TYR A 205 -4.21 -11.55 -6.60
CA TYR A 205 -4.48 -12.45 -7.73
C TYR A 205 -5.61 -11.94 -8.63
N ASP A 206 -6.65 -11.31 -8.07
CA ASP A 206 -7.69 -10.66 -8.88
C ASP A 206 -7.07 -9.58 -9.80
N VAL A 207 -6.11 -8.81 -9.29
CA VAL A 207 -5.35 -7.80 -10.07
C VAL A 207 -4.49 -8.45 -11.14
N GLU A 208 -3.69 -9.44 -10.78
CA GLU A 208 -2.82 -10.17 -11.73
C GLU A 208 -3.64 -10.72 -12.90
N LEU A 209 -4.72 -11.47 -12.61
CA LEU A 209 -5.61 -12.04 -13.61
C LEU A 209 -6.26 -10.99 -14.52
N ALA A 210 -6.68 -9.86 -13.96
CA ALA A 210 -7.27 -8.77 -14.75
C ALA A 210 -6.25 -8.11 -15.70
N LEU A 211 -4.96 -8.17 -15.38
CA LEU A 211 -3.90 -7.50 -16.11
C LEU A 211 -3.13 -8.41 -17.07
N GLU A 212 -3.15 -9.74 -16.88
CA GLU A 212 -2.55 -10.71 -17.83
C GLU A 212 -3.13 -10.57 -19.26
N GLU A 213 -4.40 -10.21 -19.37
CA GLU A 213 -5.13 -10.13 -20.65
C GLU A 213 -5.21 -8.70 -21.22
N ALA A 214 -4.75 -7.70 -20.48
CA ALA A 214 -4.87 -6.29 -20.86
C ALA A 214 -3.72 -5.83 -21.77
N LYS A 215 -3.98 -4.84 -22.64
CA LYS A 215 -2.89 -4.08 -23.26
C LYS A 215 -2.28 -3.17 -22.19
N THR A 216 -1.26 -3.68 -21.50
CA THR A 216 -0.64 -3.02 -20.36
C THR A 216 0.08 -1.74 -20.81
N ASN A 217 -0.42 -0.59 -20.34
CA ASN A 217 0.33 0.67 -20.39
C ASN A 217 1.24 0.77 -19.15
N SER A 218 2.11 1.78 -19.11
CA SER A 218 3.08 1.94 -18.01
C SER A 218 2.43 1.96 -16.62
N LYS A 219 1.28 2.65 -16.45
CA LYS A 219 0.57 2.71 -15.16
C LYS A 219 0.03 1.35 -14.71
N LEU A 220 -0.63 0.61 -15.62
CA LEU A 220 -1.12 -0.73 -15.30
C LEU A 220 0.02 -1.71 -15.01
N LYS A 221 1.19 -1.52 -15.64
CA LYS A 221 2.38 -2.33 -15.35
C LYS A 221 2.89 -2.11 -13.93
N VAL A 222 2.82 -0.87 -13.42
CA VAL A 222 3.15 -0.56 -12.02
C VAL A 222 2.22 -1.31 -11.06
N GLU A 223 0.91 -1.29 -11.32
CA GLU A 223 -0.07 -2.01 -10.49
C GLU A 223 0.14 -3.53 -10.49
N LEU A 224 0.55 -4.10 -11.63
CA LEU A 224 0.91 -5.52 -11.74
C LEU A 224 2.17 -5.86 -10.93
N VAL A 225 3.19 -5.02 -11.01
CA VAL A 225 4.42 -5.17 -10.24
C VAL A 225 4.11 -5.19 -8.75
N TYR A 226 3.33 -4.22 -8.27
CA TYR A 226 2.87 -4.18 -6.87
C TYR A 226 2.13 -5.46 -6.46
N ALA A 227 1.15 -5.90 -7.27
CA ALA A 227 0.40 -7.11 -6.96
C ALA A 227 1.29 -8.35 -6.85
N LYS A 228 2.18 -8.57 -7.83
CA LYS A 228 3.10 -9.72 -7.84
C LYS A 228 4.08 -9.70 -6.68
N GLU A 229 4.62 -8.52 -6.32
CA GLU A 229 5.51 -8.38 -5.16
C GLU A 229 4.82 -8.80 -3.87
N PHE A 230 3.59 -8.34 -3.62
CA PHE A 230 2.86 -8.74 -2.42
C PHE A 230 2.43 -10.21 -2.42
N ILE A 231 2.11 -10.79 -3.59
CA ILE A 231 1.87 -12.25 -3.66
C ILE A 231 3.15 -13.00 -3.27
N ALA A 232 4.31 -12.57 -3.75
CA ALA A 232 5.60 -13.16 -3.38
C ALA A 232 5.88 -13.02 -1.87
N ASN A 233 5.64 -11.85 -1.29
CA ASN A 233 5.76 -11.61 0.16
C ASN A 233 4.84 -12.55 0.97
N ILE A 234 3.62 -12.81 0.50
CA ILE A 234 2.70 -13.72 1.19
C ILE A 234 3.17 -15.18 1.07
N HIS A 235 3.70 -15.60 -0.07
CA HIS A 235 4.33 -16.94 -0.19
C HIS A 235 5.53 -17.07 0.73
N PHE A 236 6.34 -16.02 0.86
CA PHE A 236 7.45 -16.00 1.82
C PHE A 236 6.96 -16.20 3.25
N ILE A 237 5.90 -15.49 3.67
CA ILE A 237 5.27 -15.65 4.98
C ILE A 237 4.69 -17.06 5.18
N PHE A 238 4.19 -17.68 4.13
CA PHE A 238 3.74 -19.07 4.15
C PHE A 238 4.87 -20.09 4.03
N GLU A 239 6.13 -19.64 4.02
CA GLU A 239 7.33 -20.46 3.89
C GLU A 239 7.38 -21.27 2.57
N ASP A 240 6.62 -20.84 1.56
CA ASP A 240 6.74 -21.31 0.17
C ASP A 240 7.85 -20.51 -0.53
N TYR A 241 9.06 -20.64 0.01
CA TYR A 241 10.21 -19.83 -0.38
C TYR A 241 10.65 -20.05 -1.83
N GLU A 242 10.49 -21.26 -2.35
CA GLU A 242 10.80 -21.59 -3.74
C GLU A 242 9.89 -20.80 -4.70
N ARG A 243 8.59 -20.72 -4.36
CA ARG A 243 7.63 -19.92 -5.12
C ARG A 243 7.85 -18.42 -4.92
N ALA A 244 8.11 -17.98 -3.69
CA ALA A 244 8.41 -16.59 -3.39
C ALA A 244 9.61 -16.10 -4.22
N ALA A 245 10.73 -16.85 -4.21
CA ALA A 245 11.93 -16.54 -4.99
C ALA A 245 11.66 -16.43 -6.50
N ALA A 246 10.90 -17.38 -7.05
CA ALA A 246 10.51 -17.36 -8.47
C ALA A 246 9.67 -16.12 -8.80
N MET A 247 8.71 -15.76 -7.95
CA MET A 247 7.86 -14.59 -8.17
C MET A 247 8.61 -13.27 -8.00
N TYR A 248 9.54 -13.16 -7.05
CA TYR A 248 10.42 -12.00 -6.96
C TYR A 248 11.27 -11.84 -8.23
N GLN A 249 11.77 -12.94 -8.80
CA GLN A 249 12.49 -12.90 -10.07
C GLN A 249 11.61 -12.39 -11.22
N GLU A 250 10.35 -12.82 -11.29
CA GLU A 250 9.40 -12.28 -12.28
C GLU A 250 9.21 -10.77 -12.13
N VAL A 251 9.14 -10.26 -10.89
CA VAL A 251 9.01 -8.81 -10.62
C VAL A 251 10.28 -8.05 -11.04
N ILE A 252 11.46 -8.59 -10.72
CA ILE A 252 12.75 -8.03 -11.13
C ILE A 252 12.81 -7.94 -12.67
N ASP A 253 12.43 -9.00 -13.38
CA ASP A 253 12.43 -9.01 -14.84
C ASP A 253 11.45 -7.98 -15.43
N LEU A 254 10.26 -7.85 -14.84
CA LEU A 254 9.26 -6.87 -15.26
C LEU A 254 9.74 -5.42 -15.10
N THR A 255 10.54 -5.15 -14.07
CA THR A 255 10.99 -3.80 -13.71
C THR A 255 12.25 -3.36 -14.46
N MET A 256 13.14 -4.31 -14.82
CA MET A 256 14.26 -4.04 -15.74
C MET A 256 13.77 -3.49 -17.10
N ASP A 257 12.62 -3.96 -17.57
CA ASP A 257 12.01 -3.51 -18.83
C ASP A 257 11.44 -2.08 -18.76
N THR A 258 11.19 -1.53 -17.57
CA THR A 258 10.55 -0.21 -17.42
C THR A 258 11.53 0.93 -17.19
N GLY A 259 12.74 0.67 -16.70
CA GLY A 259 13.77 1.68 -16.40
C GLY A 259 13.43 2.66 -15.27
N ASP A 260 12.15 2.82 -14.94
CA ASP A 260 11.61 3.79 -13.98
C ASP A 260 11.28 3.19 -12.60
N ILE A 261 11.35 1.87 -12.43
CA ILE A 261 11.03 1.17 -11.18
C ILE A 261 12.21 0.25 -10.90
N VAL A 262 12.93 0.46 -9.79
CA VAL A 262 13.94 -0.51 -9.35
C VAL A 262 13.38 -1.25 -8.15
N ALA A 263 13.11 -2.55 -8.32
CA ALA A 263 12.54 -3.41 -7.28
C ALA A 263 13.61 -3.89 -6.28
N TYR A 264 14.32 -2.96 -5.62
CA TYR A 264 15.38 -3.28 -4.67
C TYR A 264 14.93 -4.26 -3.57
N GLY A 265 13.71 -4.07 -3.04
CA GLY A 265 13.12 -4.98 -2.06
C GLY A 265 12.93 -6.41 -2.60
N CYS A 266 12.60 -6.58 -3.88
CA CYS A 266 12.48 -7.91 -4.48
C CYS A 266 13.83 -8.62 -4.60
N TYR A 267 14.94 -7.92 -4.85
CA TYR A 267 16.27 -8.52 -4.83
C TYR A 267 16.62 -9.03 -3.42
N VAL A 268 16.43 -8.18 -2.40
CA VAL A 268 16.69 -8.52 -1.00
C VAL A 268 15.85 -9.73 -0.56
N ASN A 269 14.54 -9.69 -0.82
CA ASN A 269 13.62 -10.76 -0.42
C ASN A 269 13.86 -12.05 -1.24
N SER A 270 14.26 -11.96 -2.50
CA SER A 270 14.64 -13.14 -3.31
C SER A 270 15.90 -13.81 -2.76
N ALA A 271 16.93 -13.03 -2.42
CA ALA A 271 18.14 -13.55 -1.79
C ALA A 271 17.83 -14.20 -0.43
N SER A 272 16.97 -13.57 0.38
CA SER A 272 16.48 -14.15 1.63
C SER A 272 15.71 -15.45 1.42
N ALA A 273 14.83 -15.52 0.40
CA ALA A 273 14.09 -16.74 0.08
C ALA A 273 15.03 -17.90 -0.35
N TYR A 274 16.08 -17.60 -1.12
CA TYR A 274 17.10 -18.59 -1.47
C TYR A 274 17.93 -19.04 -0.27
N LEU A 275 18.22 -18.14 0.67
CA LEU A 275 18.88 -18.49 1.93
C LEU A 275 18.06 -19.51 2.75
N GLU A 276 16.76 -19.27 2.88
CA GLU A 276 15.86 -20.15 3.65
C GLU A 276 15.82 -21.59 3.11
N ILE A 277 16.03 -21.77 1.80
CA ILE A 277 16.11 -23.10 1.16
C ILE A 277 17.54 -23.58 0.93
N SER A 278 18.53 -22.93 1.55
CA SER A 278 19.97 -23.27 1.46
C SER A 278 20.57 -23.22 0.05
N GLU A 279 19.97 -22.46 -0.86
CA GLU A 279 20.46 -22.24 -2.23
C GLU A 279 21.44 -21.05 -2.24
N LEU A 280 22.55 -21.19 -1.53
CA LEU A 280 23.50 -20.11 -1.21
C LEU A 280 24.10 -19.43 -2.45
N GLU A 281 24.43 -20.20 -3.49
CA GLU A 281 24.98 -19.64 -4.74
C GLU A 281 23.97 -18.76 -5.46
N LYS A 282 22.68 -19.15 -5.48
CA LYS A 282 21.63 -18.31 -6.08
C LYS A 282 21.43 -17.02 -5.27
N ALA A 283 21.46 -17.11 -3.93
CA ALA A 283 21.43 -15.92 -3.08
C ALA A 283 22.59 -14.96 -3.42
N ARG A 284 23.83 -15.48 -3.59
CA ARG A 284 24.98 -14.65 -4.03
C ARG A 284 24.78 -14.06 -5.42
N GLU A 285 24.25 -14.81 -6.38
CA GLU A 285 23.97 -14.32 -7.73
C GLU A 285 22.99 -13.14 -7.72
N ILE A 286 21.90 -13.25 -6.94
CA ILE A 286 20.91 -12.17 -6.76
C ILE A 286 21.54 -10.95 -6.09
N LEU A 287 22.33 -11.14 -5.03
CA LEU A 287 23.02 -10.04 -4.34
C LEU A 287 24.04 -9.34 -5.26
N HIS A 288 24.76 -10.09 -6.10
CA HIS A 288 25.67 -9.50 -7.08
C HIS A 288 24.92 -8.77 -8.21
N ALA A 289 23.72 -9.21 -8.57
CA ALA A 289 22.86 -8.48 -9.49
C ALA A 289 22.37 -7.17 -8.86
N LEU A 290 21.98 -7.18 -7.58
CA LEU A 290 21.60 -6.00 -6.80
C LEU A 290 22.75 -4.99 -6.66
N GLU A 291 23.98 -5.46 -6.40
CA GLU A 291 25.19 -4.63 -6.33
C GLU A 291 25.35 -3.74 -7.57
N LYS A 292 25.08 -4.29 -8.76
CA LYS A 292 25.17 -3.57 -10.03
C LYS A 292 24.11 -2.48 -10.19
N GLN A 293 23.03 -2.55 -9.42
CA GLN A 293 21.96 -1.53 -9.43
C GLN A 293 22.24 -0.37 -8.48
N LEU A 294 23.09 -0.56 -7.45
CA LEU A 294 23.39 0.47 -6.44
C LEU A 294 23.81 1.85 -7.02
N PRO A 295 24.60 1.95 -8.10
CA PRO A 295 24.97 3.25 -8.68
C PRO A 295 23.80 4.09 -9.20
N TYR A 296 22.62 3.49 -9.36
CA TYR A 296 21.41 4.17 -9.82
C TYR A 296 20.45 4.54 -8.68
N ALA A 297 20.72 4.07 -7.45
CA ALA A 297 19.94 4.43 -6.27
C ALA A 297 20.32 5.83 -5.76
N GLU A 298 19.38 6.49 -5.09
CA GLU A 298 19.70 7.67 -4.29
C GLU A 298 20.70 7.28 -3.18
N LYS A 299 21.57 8.21 -2.79
CA LYS A 299 22.70 7.91 -1.90
C LYS A 299 22.26 7.24 -0.58
N GLU A 300 21.20 7.74 0.03
CA GLU A 300 20.69 7.21 1.31
C GLU A 300 20.12 5.80 1.12
N THR A 301 19.26 5.61 0.11
CA THR A 301 18.75 4.29 -0.28
C THR A 301 19.86 3.29 -0.61
N ALA A 302 20.92 3.71 -1.31
CA ALA A 302 22.04 2.84 -1.68
C ALA A 302 22.78 2.31 -0.44
N LEU A 303 23.00 3.17 0.56
CA LEU A 303 23.66 2.79 1.81
C LEU A 303 22.81 1.79 2.60
N GLU A 304 21.49 1.98 2.61
CA GLU A 304 20.57 1.06 3.29
C GLU A 304 20.53 -0.31 2.62
N ILE A 305 20.45 -0.33 1.29
CA ILE A 305 20.53 -1.58 0.51
C ILE A 305 21.88 -2.28 0.76
N GLU A 306 22.98 -1.53 0.80
CA GLU A 306 24.31 -2.07 1.10
C GLU A 306 24.33 -2.73 2.50
N ALA A 307 23.71 -2.13 3.51
CA ALA A 307 23.60 -2.74 4.84
C ALA A 307 22.84 -4.07 4.81
N CYS A 308 21.68 -4.12 4.14
CA CYS A 308 20.91 -5.36 3.96
C CYS A 308 21.70 -6.42 3.18
N MET A 309 22.43 -6.04 2.13
CA MET A 309 23.27 -6.96 1.38
C MET A 309 24.38 -7.55 2.24
N ASN A 310 25.04 -6.75 3.07
CA ASN A 310 26.06 -7.23 4.00
C ASN A 310 25.46 -8.19 5.04
N ASP A 311 24.27 -7.92 5.58
CA ASP A 311 23.57 -8.86 6.47
C ASP A 311 23.29 -10.22 5.82
N LEU A 312 22.79 -10.22 4.58
CA LEU A 312 22.53 -11.46 3.84
C LEU A 312 23.83 -12.20 3.50
N LEU A 313 24.91 -11.49 3.12
CA LEU A 313 26.23 -12.09 2.91
C LEU A 313 26.79 -12.70 4.20
N ALA A 314 26.58 -12.05 5.35
CA ALA A 314 26.96 -12.60 6.64
C ALA A 314 26.21 -13.90 6.94
N ASN A 315 24.90 -13.95 6.69
CA ASN A 315 24.12 -15.19 6.83
C ASN A 315 24.66 -16.31 5.96
N ILE A 316 24.99 -16.04 4.70
CA ILE A 316 25.61 -17.03 3.80
C ILE A 316 26.92 -17.55 4.42
N CYS A 317 27.80 -16.66 4.87
CA CYS A 317 29.07 -17.03 5.49
C CYS A 317 28.88 -17.84 6.79
N ILE A 318 27.87 -17.53 7.62
CA ILE A 318 27.53 -18.32 8.82
C ILE A 318 27.12 -19.74 8.43
N MET A 319 26.28 -19.90 7.40
CA MET A 319 25.84 -21.21 6.91
C MET A 319 26.98 -22.04 6.31
N GLU A 320 27.99 -21.39 5.75
CA GLU A 320 29.22 -22.02 5.25
C GLU A 320 30.29 -22.24 6.34
N GLU A 321 30.01 -21.88 7.59
CA GLU A 321 30.95 -21.89 8.72
C GLU A 321 32.19 -20.99 8.53
N ASN A 322 32.10 -19.98 7.67
CA ASN A 322 33.13 -18.96 7.44
C ASN A 322 32.92 -17.74 8.35
N TYR A 323 33.21 -17.93 9.64
CA TYR A 323 32.90 -16.95 10.67
C TYR A 323 33.76 -15.68 10.59
N GLU A 324 35.00 -15.75 10.09
CA GLU A 324 35.85 -14.57 9.94
C GLU A 324 35.25 -13.59 8.92
N GLU A 325 34.80 -14.10 7.77
CA GLU A 325 34.15 -13.28 6.75
C GLU A 325 32.76 -12.81 7.19
N ALA A 326 32.00 -13.66 7.88
CA ALA A 326 30.70 -13.30 8.45
C ALA A 326 30.81 -12.11 9.41
N ALA A 327 31.82 -12.09 10.29
CA ALA A 327 32.07 -10.97 11.20
C ALA A 327 32.36 -9.68 10.42
N GLY A 328 33.18 -9.75 9.37
CA GLY A 328 33.50 -8.60 8.54
C GLY A 328 32.29 -8.02 7.81
N TYR A 329 31.35 -8.84 7.37
CA TYR A 329 30.09 -8.37 6.77
C TYR A 329 29.13 -7.78 7.82
N LEU A 330 28.98 -8.42 8.99
CA LEU A 330 28.16 -7.88 10.07
C LEU A 330 28.64 -6.51 10.54
N ASP A 331 29.95 -6.33 10.71
CA ASP A 331 30.52 -5.06 11.13
C ASP A 331 30.22 -3.94 10.11
N LYS A 332 30.22 -4.25 8.80
CA LYS A 332 29.81 -3.30 7.75
C LYS A 332 28.32 -2.96 7.83
N ALA A 333 27.47 -3.97 8.04
CA ALA A 333 26.02 -3.77 8.14
C ALA A 333 25.67 -2.91 9.37
N GLU A 334 26.31 -3.15 10.51
CA GLU A 334 26.06 -2.40 11.76
C GLU A 334 26.55 -0.95 11.72
N VAL A 335 27.66 -0.67 11.01
CA VAL A 335 28.17 0.71 10.85
C VAL A 335 27.12 1.62 10.21
N TYR A 336 26.25 1.09 9.34
CA TYR A 336 25.16 1.88 8.76
C TYR A 336 24.18 2.37 9.83
N TYR A 337 23.65 1.47 10.65
CA TYR A 337 22.62 1.79 11.66
C TYR A 337 23.16 2.52 12.89
N GLN A 338 24.47 2.44 13.17
CA GLN A 338 25.09 3.29 14.21
C GLN A 338 25.15 4.78 13.83
N ASN A 339 25.02 5.10 12.53
CA ASN A 339 25.28 6.44 12.00
C ASN A 339 24.10 7.05 11.22
N ASN A 340 23.01 6.30 10.98
CA ASN A 340 21.90 6.75 10.14
C ASN A 340 20.53 6.35 10.73
N GLU A 341 19.53 7.22 10.52
CA GLU A 341 18.10 6.98 10.73
C GLU A 341 17.46 6.68 9.35
N GLY A 342 17.91 5.64 8.66
CA GLY A 342 17.32 5.26 7.36
C GLY A 342 15.91 4.69 7.52
N ASP A 343 15.02 5.03 6.59
CA ASP A 343 13.59 4.68 6.60
C ASP A 343 13.16 3.80 5.40
N PHE A 344 14.08 3.37 4.52
CA PHE A 344 13.70 2.66 3.28
C PHE A 344 13.25 1.22 3.54
N PHE A 345 13.96 0.50 4.40
CA PHE A 345 13.60 -0.80 4.94
C PHE A 345 13.26 -0.64 6.43
N ILE A 346 11.98 -0.81 6.73
CA ILE A 346 11.46 -0.73 8.09
C ILE A 346 12.26 -1.71 8.98
N ASP A 347 12.83 -1.17 10.07
CA ASP A 347 13.41 -1.95 11.16
C ASP A 347 14.59 -2.87 10.76
N GLY A 348 15.37 -2.51 9.73
CA GLY A 348 16.52 -3.29 9.26
C GLY A 348 17.60 -3.59 10.32
N GLU A 349 17.72 -2.76 11.36
CA GLU A 349 18.60 -3.01 12.51
C GLU A 349 18.23 -4.32 13.24
N TYR A 350 16.94 -4.67 13.32
CA TYR A 350 16.48 -5.89 13.99
C TYR A 350 16.93 -7.15 13.25
N PHE A 351 16.94 -7.14 11.92
CA PHE A 351 17.42 -8.26 11.12
C PHE A 351 18.93 -8.48 11.32
N ILE A 352 19.71 -7.40 11.35
CA ILE A 352 21.16 -7.48 11.62
C ILE A 352 21.43 -8.00 13.04
N LYS A 353 20.70 -7.49 14.05
CA LYS A 353 20.79 -8.01 15.43
C LYS A 353 20.47 -9.50 15.49
N PHE A 354 19.45 -9.93 14.74
CA PHE A 354 19.08 -11.34 14.65
C PHE A 354 20.19 -12.20 14.01
N THR A 355 20.81 -11.74 12.93
CA THR A 355 21.97 -12.40 12.32
C THR A 355 23.17 -12.42 13.27
N ARG A 356 23.38 -11.37 14.05
CA ARG A 356 24.43 -11.31 15.08
C ARG A 356 24.20 -12.36 16.18
N CYS A 357 22.95 -12.60 16.60
CA CYS A 357 22.61 -13.73 17.47
C CYS A 357 23.05 -15.06 16.85
N LYS A 358 22.68 -15.31 15.59
CA LYS A 358 23.10 -16.54 14.88
C LYS A 358 24.62 -16.68 14.88
N TYR A 359 25.35 -15.63 14.51
CA TYR A 359 26.81 -15.62 14.55
C TYR A 359 27.37 -16.00 15.94
N MET A 360 26.91 -15.32 17.00
CA MET A 360 27.35 -15.57 18.37
C MET A 360 27.11 -17.01 18.83
N LEU A 361 26.00 -17.63 18.44
CA LEU A 361 25.71 -19.03 18.74
C LEU A 361 26.70 -19.99 18.09
N HIS A 362 27.12 -19.70 16.87
CA HIS A 362 28.07 -20.53 16.15
C HIS A 362 29.52 -20.32 16.61
N THR A 363 29.88 -19.11 17.09
CA THR A 363 31.23 -18.81 17.60
C THR A 363 31.42 -19.07 19.09
N GLY A 364 30.38 -19.55 19.78
CA GLY A 364 30.46 -19.98 21.19
C GLY A 364 30.13 -18.92 22.23
N ALA A 365 29.68 -17.73 21.82
CA ALA A 365 29.18 -16.66 22.70
C ALA A 365 27.70 -16.88 23.07
N ILE A 366 27.41 -18.08 23.62
CA ILE A 366 26.03 -18.57 23.79
C ILE A 366 25.24 -17.70 24.78
N GLU A 367 25.82 -17.31 25.91
CA GLU A 367 25.14 -16.50 26.94
C GLU A 367 24.75 -15.11 26.41
N GLU A 368 25.63 -14.47 25.64
CA GLU A 368 25.37 -13.15 25.02
C GLU A 368 24.26 -13.25 23.98
N SER A 369 24.31 -14.27 23.11
CA SER A 369 23.24 -14.49 22.14
C SER A 369 21.90 -14.77 22.81
N GLN A 370 21.89 -15.53 23.91
CA GLN A 370 20.67 -15.85 24.64
C GLN A 370 20.04 -14.58 25.21
N GLY A 371 20.83 -13.73 25.88
CA GLY A 371 20.34 -12.48 26.46
C GLY A 371 19.72 -11.56 25.40
N LEU A 372 20.41 -11.39 24.26
CA LEU A 372 19.91 -10.58 23.15
C LEU A 372 18.62 -11.15 22.56
N LEU A 373 18.55 -12.47 22.37
CA LEU A 373 17.38 -13.12 21.80
C LEU A 373 16.17 -13.11 22.76
N GLU A 374 16.37 -13.31 24.06
CA GLU A 374 15.34 -13.17 25.09
C GLU A 374 14.81 -11.71 25.16
N GLU A 375 15.68 -10.70 24.99
CA GLU A 375 15.28 -9.29 24.89
C GLU A 375 14.39 -9.04 23.66
N MET A 376 14.82 -9.50 22.47
CA MET A 376 14.07 -9.34 21.22
C MET A 376 12.69 -10.03 21.26
N VAL A 377 12.58 -11.17 21.95
CA VAL A 377 11.30 -11.86 22.14
C VAL A 377 10.42 -11.13 23.15
N SER A 378 10.97 -10.73 24.31
CA SER A 378 10.18 -10.08 25.37
C SER A 378 9.64 -8.70 25.00
N THR A 379 10.32 -7.97 24.12
CA THR A 379 9.87 -6.68 23.59
C THR A 379 8.82 -6.81 22.48
N GLY A 380 8.53 -8.03 22.03
CA GLY A 380 7.62 -8.30 20.92
C GLY A 380 8.21 -8.00 19.53
N ALA A 381 9.48 -7.59 19.46
CA ALA A 381 10.13 -7.24 18.20
C ALA A 381 10.19 -8.43 17.23
N THR A 382 10.36 -9.65 17.72
CA THR A 382 10.35 -10.83 16.83
C THR A 382 8.96 -11.09 16.23
N ALA A 383 7.88 -10.85 16.98
CA ALA A 383 6.51 -11.02 16.51
C ALA A 383 6.09 -9.92 15.50
N SER A 384 6.50 -8.67 15.73
CA SER A 384 6.19 -7.57 14.81
C SER A 384 6.87 -7.72 13.44
N HIS A 385 7.98 -8.48 13.37
CA HIS A 385 8.78 -8.69 12.16
C HIS A 385 8.66 -10.10 11.56
N GLY A 386 7.74 -10.94 12.06
CA GLY A 386 7.56 -12.31 11.56
C GLY A 386 8.71 -13.29 11.88
N MET A 387 9.67 -12.89 12.71
CA MET A 387 10.82 -13.71 13.13
C MET A 387 10.55 -14.55 14.38
N GLU A 388 9.35 -14.45 14.98
CA GLU A 388 8.98 -15.10 16.24
C GLU A 388 9.28 -16.61 16.25
N ARG A 389 8.92 -17.31 15.17
CA ARG A 389 9.17 -18.75 15.07
C ARG A 389 10.66 -19.08 15.03
N GLU A 390 11.44 -18.34 14.25
CA GLU A 390 12.89 -18.57 14.14
C GLU A 390 13.59 -18.23 15.46
N ALA A 391 13.20 -17.13 16.10
CA ALA A 391 13.69 -16.74 17.41
C ALA A 391 13.42 -17.84 18.46
N TYR A 392 12.20 -18.37 18.52
CA TYR A 392 11.90 -19.47 19.44
C TYR A 392 12.63 -20.76 19.10
N LYS A 393 12.84 -21.09 17.81
CA LYS A 393 13.68 -22.25 17.43
C LYS A 393 15.11 -22.10 17.96
N LEU A 394 15.71 -20.93 17.78
CA LEU A 394 17.06 -20.63 18.29
C LEU A 394 17.12 -20.68 19.82
N LEU A 395 16.15 -20.09 20.53
CA LEU A 395 16.07 -20.17 22.00
C LEU A 395 15.96 -21.63 22.49
N ILE A 396 15.11 -22.44 21.84
CA ILE A 396 14.97 -23.87 22.18
C ILE A 396 16.31 -24.60 22.03
N ASP A 397 17.06 -24.30 20.96
CA ASP A 397 18.37 -24.92 20.73
C ASP A 397 19.42 -24.44 21.74
N ILE A 398 19.37 -23.17 22.13
CA ILE A 398 20.19 -22.62 23.23
C ILE A 398 19.89 -23.36 24.53
N TYR A 399 18.62 -23.40 24.96
CA TYR A 399 18.22 -24.00 26.24
C TYR A 399 18.60 -25.48 26.31
N ARG A 400 18.52 -26.21 25.18
CA ARG A 400 19.01 -27.60 25.10
C ARG A 400 20.52 -27.70 25.27
N LYS A 401 21.29 -26.77 24.69
CA LYS A 401 22.77 -26.74 24.80
C LYS A 401 23.24 -26.33 26.20
N THR A 402 22.54 -25.41 26.85
CA THR A 402 22.87 -24.87 28.19
C THR A 402 22.32 -25.72 29.34
N GLY A 403 21.34 -26.59 29.06
CA GLY A 403 20.72 -27.46 30.04
C GLY A 403 19.54 -26.83 30.80
N GLU A 404 19.09 -25.64 30.39
CA GLU A 404 17.94 -24.89 30.94
C GLU A 404 16.59 -25.48 30.48
N ASN A 405 16.40 -26.78 30.65
CA ASN A 405 15.22 -27.50 30.16
C ASN A 405 13.90 -27.01 30.77
N GLU A 406 13.95 -26.33 31.92
CA GLU A 406 12.81 -25.69 32.56
C GLU A 406 12.22 -24.54 31.75
N LYS A 407 13.00 -23.92 30.85
CA LYS A 407 12.54 -22.84 29.96
C LYS A 407 11.86 -23.36 28.69
N LEU A 408 11.75 -24.67 28.51
CA LEU A 408 11.06 -25.31 27.37
C LEU A 408 9.53 -25.45 27.56
N PHE A 409 9.03 -25.16 28.77
CA PHE A 409 7.62 -25.29 29.17
C PHE A 409 7.12 -23.95 29.71
#